data_AF-A0A0R3RHE6-F1
#
_entry.id   AF-A0A0R3RHE6-F1
#
_cell.length_a   1.000
_cell.length_b   1.000
_cell.length_c   1.000
_cell.angle_alpha   90.00
_cell.angle_beta   90.00
_cell.angle_gamma   90.00
#
_symmetry.space_group_name_H-M   'P 1'
#
loop_
_entity.id
_entity.type
_entity.pdbx_description
1 polymer ?
#
loop_
_entity_poly.entity_id
_entity_poly.type
_entity_poly.pdbx_seq_one_letter_code
_entity_poly.pdbx_strand_id
1 'polypeptide(L)'
;MGSVQSYDENSLSDDVPKVVKIERSEIPEEYRTVAVSHDVVDQILNLGNSKSENVSDLRKQLAEEREVNLKLREQVKNLSESKLPLQKTTTGNISIAELQARKDAFDKTLERIEKQYFSYQPENVCKAIETDLMECIAKNKNKILNCTSFAVDLTKCASDFREKVLKEVSHV
;
A
#
# COMPACT_ATOMS: atom_id res chain seq x y z
N MET A 1 -13.43 -20.64 -68.30
CA MET A 1 -14.27 -21.75 -67.80
C MET A 1 -13.69 -22.13 -66.45
N GLY A 2 -14.34 -22.13 -65.30
CA GLY A 2 -15.72 -21.97 -64.84
C GLY A 2 -15.67 -22.36 -63.35
N SER A 3 -16.35 -21.62 -62.48
CA SER A 3 -16.34 -21.74 -61.01
C SER A 3 -16.71 -23.14 -60.47
N VAL A 4 -16.33 -23.48 -59.23
CA VAL A 4 -17.22 -23.68 -58.05
C VAL A 4 -16.38 -23.76 -56.76
N GLN A 5 -16.85 -23.04 -55.72
CA GLN A 5 -16.40 -23.01 -54.33
C GLN A 5 -17.03 -24.15 -53.50
N SER A 6 -16.35 -24.64 -52.46
CA SER A 6 -16.97 -24.90 -51.15
C SER A 6 -15.91 -25.02 -50.06
N TYR A 7 -15.95 -24.04 -49.17
CA TYR A 7 -15.35 -23.99 -47.84
C TYR A 7 -16.09 -24.97 -46.93
N ASP A 8 -15.35 -25.61 -46.02
CA ASP A 8 -15.74 -25.67 -44.60
C ASP A 8 -14.47 -25.88 -43.77
N GLU A 9 -14.01 -24.78 -43.18
CA GLU A 9 -13.25 -24.81 -41.94
C GLU A 9 -14.16 -25.38 -40.85
N ASN A 10 -13.68 -26.39 -40.12
CA ASN A 10 -14.17 -26.58 -38.76
C ASN A 10 -12.97 -26.67 -37.82
N SER A 11 -12.65 -25.49 -37.28
CA SER A 11 -11.80 -25.29 -36.12
C SER A 11 -12.54 -25.76 -34.87
N LEU A 12 -12.02 -26.79 -34.20
CA LEU A 12 -12.32 -27.01 -32.78
C LEU A 12 -11.00 -27.14 -32.02
N SER A 13 -10.61 -26.03 -31.43
CA SER A 13 -9.52 -25.83 -30.50
C SER A 13 -9.75 -26.64 -29.20
N ASP A 14 -8.97 -27.70 -29.01
CA ASP A 14 -8.08 -28.01 -27.87
C ASP A 14 -8.50 -27.72 -26.40
N ASP A 15 -9.79 -27.75 -26.04
CA ASP A 15 -10.19 -27.68 -24.61
C ASP A 15 -11.40 -28.56 -24.26
N VAL A 16 -11.41 -29.80 -24.75
CA VAL A 16 -12.39 -30.81 -24.31
C VAL A 16 -11.61 -31.99 -23.72
N PRO A 17 -11.81 -32.34 -22.43
CA PRO A 17 -11.08 -33.45 -21.82
C PRO A 17 -11.36 -34.74 -22.59
N LYS A 18 -10.31 -35.49 -22.92
CA LYS A 18 -10.41 -36.77 -23.63
C LYS A 18 -11.22 -37.76 -22.79
N VAL A 19 -12.51 -37.89 -23.08
CA VAL A 19 -13.41 -38.81 -22.38
C VAL A 19 -13.14 -40.21 -22.88
N VAL A 20 -12.52 -41.04 -22.04
CA VAL A 20 -12.36 -42.47 -22.30
C VAL A 20 -13.67 -43.17 -21.95
N LYS A 21 -14.34 -43.74 -22.94
CA LYS A 21 -15.58 -44.51 -22.77
C LYS A 21 -15.22 -45.99 -22.76
N ILE A 22 -15.33 -46.63 -21.60
CA ILE A 22 -15.05 -48.07 -21.44
C ILE A 22 -16.36 -48.82 -21.68
N GLU A 23 -16.34 -49.80 -22.59
CA GLU A 23 -17.52 -50.64 -22.83
C GLU A 23 -17.60 -51.76 -21.79
N ARG A 24 -18.82 -52.20 -21.43
CA ARG A 24 -19.01 -53.25 -20.41
C ARG A 24 -18.37 -54.59 -20.77
N SER A 25 -18.11 -54.83 -22.05
CA SER A 25 -17.40 -55.98 -22.61
C SER A 25 -15.88 -55.93 -22.33
N GLU A 26 -15.33 -54.75 -22.06
CA GLU A 26 -13.88 -54.55 -21.82
C GLU A 26 -13.52 -54.70 -20.33
N ILE A 27 -14.51 -54.88 -19.45
CA ILE A 27 -14.30 -55.05 -18.01
C ILE A 27 -14.02 -56.54 -17.73
N PRO A 28 -12.84 -56.89 -17.16
CA PRO A 28 -12.51 -58.28 -16.83
C PRO A 28 -13.51 -58.88 -15.84
N GLU A 29 -13.83 -60.17 -16.00
CA GLU A 29 -14.86 -60.85 -15.19
C GLU A 29 -14.60 -60.81 -13.68
N GLU A 30 -13.31 -60.75 -13.29
CA GLU A 30 -12.83 -60.62 -11.91
C GLU A 30 -13.37 -59.37 -11.18
N TYR A 31 -13.64 -58.29 -11.91
CA TYR A 31 -14.16 -57.03 -11.37
C TYR A 31 -15.68 -56.91 -11.47
N ARG A 32 -16.34 -57.88 -12.12
CA ARG A 32 -17.78 -57.85 -12.37
C ARG A 32 -18.61 -58.13 -11.12
N THR A 33 -18.04 -58.84 -10.15
CA THR A 33 -18.66 -59.26 -8.89
C THR A 33 -18.32 -58.39 -7.69
N VAL A 34 -17.46 -57.38 -7.86
CA VAL A 34 -17.07 -56.47 -6.78
C VAL A 34 -18.15 -55.42 -6.62
N ALA A 35 -19.04 -55.61 -5.64
CA ALA A 35 -20.04 -54.62 -5.28
C ALA A 35 -19.39 -53.47 -4.51
N VAL A 36 -19.55 -52.24 -5.01
CA VAL A 36 -19.15 -51.03 -4.29
C VAL A 36 -20.26 -50.70 -3.29
N SER A 37 -19.90 -50.39 -2.04
CA SER A 37 -20.89 -50.00 -1.02
C SER A 37 -21.66 -48.76 -1.47
N HIS A 38 -22.97 -48.75 -1.19
CA HIS A 38 -23.87 -47.61 -1.49
C HIS A 38 -23.33 -46.30 -0.88
N ASP A 39 -22.72 -46.37 0.30
CA ASP A 39 -22.15 -45.22 0.99
C ASP A 39 -21.02 -44.54 0.20
N VAL A 40 -20.20 -45.33 -0.52
CA VAL A 40 -19.10 -44.82 -1.35
C VAL A 40 -19.64 -44.16 -2.62
N VAL A 41 -20.71 -44.72 -3.18
CA VAL A 41 -21.40 -44.15 -4.35
C VAL A 41 -22.05 -42.82 -3.98
N ASP A 42 -22.76 -42.76 -2.85
CA ASP A 42 -23.37 -41.53 -2.34
C ASP A 42 -22.33 -40.46 -2.01
N GLN A 43 -21.19 -40.85 -1.44
CA GLN A 43 -20.10 -39.92 -1.14
C GLN A 43 -19.52 -39.27 -2.41
N ILE A 44 -19.36 -40.04 -3.50
CA ILE A 44 -18.86 -39.53 -4.78
C ILE A 44 -19.88 -38.63 -5.48
N LEU A 45 -21.16 -39.02 -5.47
CA LEU A 45 -22.25 -38.21 -6.04
C LEU A 45 -22.39 -36.86 -5.32
N ASN A 46 -22.28 -36.86 -3.99
CA ASN A 46 -22.34 -35.64 -3.18
C ASN A 46 -21.07 -34.76 -3.30
N LEU A 47 -19.90 -35.35 -3.57
CA LEU A 47 -18.65 -34.61 -3.81
C LEU A 47 -18.66 -33.81 -5.13
N GLY A 48 -19.47 -34.22 -6.11
CA GLY A 48 -19.71 -33.47 -7.35
C GLY A 48 -20.53 -32.19 -7.12
N ASN A 49 -21.45 -32.21 -6.16
CA ASN A 49 -22.35 -31.09 -5.87
C ASN A 49 -21.71 -30.02 -4.97
N SER A 50 -20.86 -30.40 -4.00
CA SER A 50 -20.19 -29.42 -3.12
C SER A 50 -19.09 -28.58 -3.82
N LYS A 51 -18.54 -29.07 -4.93
CA LYS A 51 -17.59 -28.31 -5.75
C LYS A 51 -18.27 -27.25 -6.60
N SER A 52 -19.53 -27.42 -6.99
CA SER A 52 -20.20 -26.45 -7.87
C SER A 52 -20.52 -25.14 -7.15
N GLU A 53 -20.92 -25.20 -5.87
CA GLU A 53 -21.19 -23.99 -5.07
C GLU A 53 -19.91 -23.17 -4.83
N ASN A 54 -18.81 -23.83 -4.46
CA ASN A 54 -17.52 -23.17 -4.28
C ASN A 54 -16.98 -22.56 -5.59
N VAL A 55 -17.20 -23.21 -6.74
CA VAL A 55 -16.79 -22.69 -8.05
C VAL A 55 -17.68 -21.52 -8.48
N SER A 56 -18.98 -21.52 -8.17
CA SER A 56 -19.84 -20.37 -8.42
C SER A 56 -19.47 -19.17 -7.55
N ASP A 57 -19.11 -19.40 -6.28
CA ASP A 57 -18.68 -18.34 -5.37
C ASP A 57 -17.34 -17.73 -5.80
N LEU A 58 -16.38 -18.57 -6.19
CA LEU A 58 -15.10 -18.11 -6.74
C LEU A 58 -15.27 -17.31 -8.04
N ARG A 59 -16.19 -17.72 -8.92
CA ARG A 59 -16.51 -16.96 -10.14
C ARG A 59 -17.14 -15.61 -9.84
N LYS A 60 -18.01 -15.54 -8.83
CA LYS A 60 -18.63 -14.29 -8.37
C LYS A 60 -17.58 -13.35 -7.77
N GLN A 61 -16.73 -13.85 -6.87
CA GLN A 61 -15.62 -13.10 -6.28
C GLN A 61 -14.65 -12.58 -7.35
N LEU A 62 -14.34 -13.39 -8.37
CA LEU A 62 -13.47 -12.97 -9.47
C LEU A 62 -14.09 -11.84 -10.31
N ALA A 63 -15.41 -11.86 -10.52
CA ALA A 63 -16.10 -10.78 -11.24
C ALA A 63 -16.11 -9.48 -10.45
N GLU A 64 -16.35 -9.55 -9.14
CA GLU A 64 -16.31 -8.40 -8.22
C GLU A 64 -14.90 -7.79 -8.15
N GLU A 65 -13.86 -8.62 -8.00
CA GLU A 65 -12.45 -8.19 -8.04
C GLU A 65 -12.09 -7.49 -9.36
N ARG A 66 -12.56 -8.01 -10.50
CA ARG A 66 -12.32 -7.38 -11.81
C ARG A 66 -12.97 -6.00 -11.91
N GLU A 67 -14.18 -5.84 -11.39
CA GLU A 67 -14.88 -4.55 -11.38
C GLU A 67 -14.17 -3.53 -10.47
N VAL A 68 -13.76 -3.97 -9.29
CA VAL A 68 -12.99 -3.14 -8.35
C VAL A 68 -11.64 -2.75 -8.94
N ASN A 69 -10.94 -3.68 -9.61
CA ASN A 69 -9.67 -3.40 -10.28
C ASN A 69 -9.84 -2.38 -11.41
N LEU A 70 -10.93 -2.47 -12.17
CA LEU A 70 -11.23 -1.52 -13.25
C LEU A 70 -11.49 -0.12 -12.68
N LYS A 71 -12.31 -0.02 -11.63
CA LYS A 71 -12.55 1.24 -10.90
C LYS A 71 -11.27 1.82 -10.30
N LEU A 72 -10.42 0.98 -9.70
CA LEU A 72 -9.11 1.39 -9.18
C LEU A 72 -8.18 1.88 -10.30
N ARG A 73 -8.13 1.19 -11.43
CA ARG A 73 -7.35 1.63 -12.60
C ARG A 73 -7.84 2.97 -13.14
N GLU A 74 -9.15 3.20 -13.16
CA GLU A 74 -9.74 4.47 -13.56
C GLU A 74 -9.42 5.59 -12.55
N GLN A 75 -9.53 5.31 -11.25
CA GLN A 75 -9.12 6.26 -10.20
C GLN A 75 -7.62 6.57 -10.27
N VAL A 76 -6.76 5.57 -10.46
CA VAL A 76 -5.32 5.77 -10.65
C VAL A 76 -5.03 6.55 -11.92
N LYS A 77 -5.75 6.30 -13.01
CA LYS A 77 -5.64 7.07 -14.25
C LYS A 77 -6.05 8.52 -14.03
N ASN A 78 -7.21 8.77 -13.40
CA ASN A 78 -7.68 10.11 -13.08
C ASN A 78 -6.73 10.84 -12.12
N LEU A 79 -6.17 10.13 -11.13
CA LEU A 79 -5.13 10.66 -10.24
C LEU A 79 -3.82 10.90 -10.98
N SER A 80 -3.46 10.10 -11.99
CA SER A 80 -2.26 10.32 -12.81
C SER A 80 -2.43 11.49 -13.78
N GLU A 81 -3.65 11.73 -14.25
CA GLU A 81 -4.02 12.90 -15.05
C GLU A 81 -4.16 14.16 -14.18
N SER A 82 -4.60 14.01 -12.92
CA SER A 82 -4.68 15.11 -11.94
C SER A 82 -3.38 15.35 -11.18
N LYS A 83 -2.39 14.44 -11.28
CA LYS A 83 -1.02 14.77 -10.92
C LYS A 83 -0.59 15.87 -11.87
N LEU A 84 -0.51 17.08 -11.32
CA LEU A 84 0.26 18.20 -11.85
C LEU A 84 1.48 17.67 -12.62
N PRO A 85 1.88 18.32 -13.73
CA PRO A 85 3.03 17.91 -14.54
C PRO A 85 4.34 18.07 -13.76
N LEU A 86 4.59 17.19 -12.78
CA LEU A 86 5.84 17.10 -12.03
C LEU A 86 6.85 16.21 -12.75
N GLN A 87 6.43 15.48 -13.80
CA GLN A 87 7.29 14.59 -14.59
C GLN A 87 7.39 14.94 -16.08
N LYS A 88 6.64 15.93 -16.57
CA LYS A 88 6.72 16.37 -17.99
C LYS A 88 7.80 17.45 -18.24
N THR A 89 8.73 17.63 -17.32
CA THR A 89 9.68 18.75 -17.33
C THR A 89 11.10 18.33 -17.67
N THR A 90 11.36 17.06 -17.95
CA THR A 90 12.72 16.59 -18.26
C THR A 90 13.03 16.56 -19.76
N THR A 91 12.06 16.85 -20.65
CA THR A 91 12.26 16.74 -22.11
C THR A 91 11.75 17.93 -22.93
N GLY A 92 11.42 19.06 -22.30
CA GLY A 92 11.03 20.29 -23.01
C GLY A 92 11.93 21.46 -22.61
N ASN A 93 12.26 22.35 -23.55
CA ASN A 93 12.96 23.60 -23.29
C ASN A 93 12.09 24.50 -22.40
N ILE A 94 12.20 24.37 -21.08
CA ILE A 94 11.50 25.21 -20.11
C ILE A 94 12.06 26.62 -20.24
N SER A 95 11.18 27.60 -20.46
CA SER A 95 11.61 29.00 -20.52
C SER A 95 12.09 29.49 -19.15
N ILE A 96 13.04 30.43 -19.13
CA ILE A 96 13.55 31.04 -17.89
C ILE A 96 12.41 31.65 -17.05
N ALA A 97 11.39 32.21 -17.72
CA ALA A 97 10.20 32.76 -17.06
C ALA A 97 9.38 31.68 -16.33
N GLU A 98 9.28 30.47 -16.89
CA GLU A 98 8.56 29.37 -16.26
C GLU A 98 9.33 28.78 -15.07
N LEU A 99 10.67 28.75 -15.14
CA LEU A 99 11.50 28.39 -13.99
C LEU A 99 11.36 29.42 -12.85
N GLN A 100 11.33 30.70 -13.19
CA GLN A 100 11.14 31.77 -12.19
C GLN A 100 9.76 31.67 -11.54
N ALA A 101 8.69 31.46 -12.32
CA ALA A 101 7.35 31.29 -11.78
C ALA A 101 7.23 30.08 -10.83
N ARG A 102 7.94 28.99 -11.12
CA ARG A 102 8.00 27.81 -10.24
C ARG A 102 8.79 28.07 -8.98
N LYS A 103 9.90 28.80 -9.07
CA LYS A 103 10.68 29.24 -7.91
C LYS A 103 9.81 30.11 -6.99
N ASP A 104 9.13 31.10 -7.56
CA ASP A 104 8.27 32.00 -6.78
C ASP A 104 7.10 31.25 -6.12
N ALA A 105 6.53 30.24 -6.79
CA ALA A 105 5.51 29.37 -6.22
C ALA A 105 6.04 28.50 -5.06
N PHE A 106 7.26 27.98 -5.21
CA PHE A 106 7.94 27.21 -4.17
C PHE A 106 8.27 28.09 -2.95
N ASP A 107 8.86 29.27 -3.18
CA ASP A 107 9.22 30.22 -2.12
C ASP A 107 7.97 30.65 -1.33
N LYS A 108 6.85 30.96 -2.02
CA LYS A 108 5.56 31.25 -1.36
C LYS A 108 5.01 30.08 -0.56
N THR A 109 5.29 28.84 -0.97
CA THR A 109 4.85 27.64 -0.24
C THR A 109 5.69 27.45 1.01
N LEU A 110 7.01 27.69 0.92
CA LEU A 110 7.90 27.70 2.07
C LEU A 110 7.50 28.76 3.08
N GLU A 111 7.25 30.00 2.65
CA GLU A 111 6.77 31.07 3.53
C GLU A 111 5.47 30.68 4.25
N ARG A 112 4.57 29.97 3.56
CA ARG A 112 3.31 29.49 4.15
C ARG A 112 3.55 28.42 5.21
N ILE A 113 4.43 27.46 4.93
CA ILE A 113 4.83 26.40 5.87
C ILE A 113 5.56 27.01 7.06
N GLU A 114 6.49 27.92 6.83
CA GLU A 114 7.22 28.65 7.87
C GLU A 114 6.25 29.38 8.78
N LYS A 115 5.32 30.15 8.21
CA LYS A 115 4.30 30.86 9.00
C LYS A 115 3.36 29.91 9.76
N GLN A 116 3.02 28.76 9.18
CA GLN A 116 2.07 27.83 9.78
C GLN A 116 2.69 26.97 10.88
N TYR A 117 3.95 26.55 10.72
CA TYR A 117 4.59 25.56 11.60
C TYR A 117 5.78 26.11 12.40
N PHE A 118 6.39 27.21 11.97
CA PHE A 118 7.60 27.77 12.58
C PHE A 118 7.39 29.16 13.18
N SER A 119 6.18 29.74 13.07
CA SER A 119 5.87 31.06 13.66
C SER A 119 5.88 31.05 15.18
N TYR A 120 5.59 29.91 15.82
CA TYR A 120 5.68 29.75 17.26
C TYR A 120 6.96 29.00 17.62
N GLN A 121 7.95 29.77 18.09
CA GLN A 121 9.11 29.21 18.79
C GLN A 121 8.92 29.48 20.28
N PRO A 122 8.76 28.44 21.10
CA PRO A 122 8.62 28.62 22.54
C PRO A 122 9.90 29.23 23.13
N GLU A 123 9.73 30.17 24.05
CA GLU A 123 10.86 30.79 24.76
C GLU A 123 11.71 29.75 25.49
N ASN A 124 13.02 29.98 25.61
CA ASN A 124 13.90 29.10 26.38
C ASN A 124 13.57 29.20 27.88
N VAL A 125 12.73 28.28 28.34
CA VAL A 125 12.29 28.17 29.74
C VAL A 125 13.41 27.75 30.70
N CYS A 126 14.48 27.13 30.20
CA CYS A 126 15.60 26.64 31.02
C CYS A 126 16.78 27.63 31.10
N LYS A 127 16.65 28.81 30.47
CA LYS A 127 17.71 29.82 30.37
C LYS A 127 18.32 30.23 31.72
N ALA A 128 17.51 30.31 32.77
CA ALA A 128 18.01 30.63 34.11
C ALA A 128 18.99 29.56 34.62
N ILE A 129 18.63 28.28 34.50
CA ILE A 129 19.45 27.14 34.93
C ILE A 129 20.73 27.05 34.08
N GLU A 130 20.63 27.32 32.77
CA GLU A 130 21.80 27.39 31.89
C GLU A 130 22.77 28.49 32.31
N THR A 131 22.25 29.66 32.69
CA THR A 131 23.06 30.80 33.15
C THR A 131 23.78 30.45 34.44
N ASP A 132 23.08 29.86 35.41
CA ASP A 132 23.65 29.46 36.70
C ASP A 132 24.68 28.33 36.54
N LEU A 133 24.43 27.37 35.65
CA LEU A 133 25.37 26.31 35.31
C LEU A 133 26.66 26.91 34.72
N MET A 134 26.54 27.84 33.77
CA MET A 134 27.69 28.50 33.16
C MET A 134 28.48 29.33 34.17
N GLU A 135 27.80 30.01 35.09
CA GLU A 135 28.44 30.73 36.18
C GLU A 135 29.17 29.77 37.14
N CYS A 136 28.57 28.62 37.46
CA CYS A 136 29.19 27.59 38.29
C CYS A 136 30.46 27.03 37.64
N ILE A 137 30.41 26.72 36.34
CA ILE A 137 31.57 26.21 35.57
C ILE A 137 32.67 27.27 35.53
N ALA A 138 32.32 28.53 35.28
CA ALA A 138 33.27 29.63 35.26
C ALA A 138 34.00 29.81 36.60
N LYS A 139 33.30 29.63 37.73
CA LYS A 139 33.84 29.66 39.10
C LYS A 139 34.64 28.40 39.46
N ASN A 140 34.30 27.24 38.91
CA ASN A 140 34.85 25.93 39.27
C ASN A 140 35.57 25.23 38.11
N LYS A 141 36.47 25.92 37.41
CA LYS A 141 37.15 25.42 36.19
C LYS A 141 37.82 24.05 36.34
N ASN A 142 38.36 23.75 37.53
CA ASN A 142 39.07 22.49 37.82
C ASN A 142 38.22 21.48 38.61
N LYS A 143 36.96 21.82 38.92
CA LYS A 143 36.05 21.03 39.77
C LYS A 143 34.64 21.04 39.20
N ILE A 144 34.49 20.64 37.95
CA ILE A 144 33.22 20.62 37.21
C ILE A 144 32.17 19.74 37.93
N LEU A 145 32.61 18.71 38.66
CA LEU A 145 31.73 17.85 39.46
C LEU A 145 30.94 18.62 40.54
N ASN A 146 31.39 19.80 40.96
CA ASN A 146 30.62 20.63 41.90
C ASN A 146 29.36 21.24 41.26
N CYS A 147 29.26 21.26 39.93
CA CYS A 147 28.14 21.83 39.19
C CYS A 147 27.15 20.76 38.70
N THR A 148 27.31 19.49 39.11
CA THR A 148 26.47 18.37 38.61
C THR A 148 25.01 18.50 39.02
N SER A 149 24.69 19.17 40.11
CA SER A 149 23.30 19.43 40.52
C SER A 149 22.55 20.22 39.44
N PHE A 150 23.18 21.24 38.85
CA PHE A 150 22.59 22.03 37.77
C PHE A 150 22.32 21.22 36.51
N ALA A 151 23.12 20.17 36.25
CA ALA A 151 22.85 19.27 35.13
C ALA A 151 21.57 18.44 35.34
N VAL A 152 21.29 18.04 36.59
CA VAL A 152 20.04 17.35 36.95
C VAL A 152 18.84 18.28 36.78
N ASP A 153 18.95 19.52 37.27
CA ASP A 153 17.89 20.53 37.15
C ASP A 153 17.63 20.92 35.69
N LEU A 154 18.68 21.06 34.89
CA LEU A 154 18.57 21.35 33.46
C LEU A 154 17.90 20.20 32.70
N THR A 155 18.28 18.96 33.01
CA THR A 155 17.68 17.76 32.41
C THR A 155 16.20 17.67 32.74
N LYS A 156 15.83 17.96 34.00
CA LYS A 156 14.44 17.98 34.44
C LYS A 156 13.65 19.10 33.76
N CYS A 157 14.20 20.30 33.69
CA CYS A 157 13.56 21.42 32.99
C CYS A 157 13.29 21.09 31.52
N ALA A 158 14.27 20.50 30.83
CA ALA A 158 14.12 20.07 29.44
C ALA A 158 13.08 18.95 29.28
N SER A 159 13.01 17.98 30.20
CA SER A 159 12.00 16.93 30.15
C SER A 159 10.59 17.46 30.39
N ASP A 160 10.40 18.32 31.39
CA ASP A 160 9.11 18.90 31.74
C ASP A 160 8.59 19.78 30.59
N PHE A 161 9.48 20.56 29.98
CA PHE A 161 9.16 21.36 28.80
C PHE A 161 8.78 20.49 27.60
N ARG A 162 9.55 19.42 27.33
CA ARG A 162 9.23 18.47 26.25
C ARG A 162 7.86 17.83 26.46
N GLU A 163 7.52 17.43 27.69
CA GLU A 163 6.21 16.85 27.99
C GLU A 163 5.08 17.86 27.74
N LYS A 164 5.28 19.12 28.13
CA LYS A 164 4.31 20.20 27.87
C LYS A 164 4.08 20.43 26.38
N VAL A 165 5.14 20.50 25.58
CA VAL A 165 5.04 20.66 24.12
C VAL A 165 4.30 19.47 23.48
N LEU A 166 4.64 18.24 23.88
CA LEU A 166 3.98 17.04 23.33
C LEU A 166 2.49 16.98 23.67
N LYS A 167 2.09 17.46 24.86
CA LYS A 167 0.67 17.58 25.25
C LYS A 167 -0.04 18.64 24.41
N GLU A 168 0.55 19.81 24.21
CA GLU A 168 -0.07 20.87 23.40
C GLU A 168 -0.22 20.48 21.92
N VAL A 169 0.75 19.76 21.33
CA VAL A 169 0.69 19.27 19.94
C VAL A 169 -0.41 18.22 19.73
N SER A 170 -0.79 17.46 20.76
CA SER A 170 -1.86 16.45 20.63
C SER A 170 -3.28 17.01 20.54
N HIS A 171 -3.44 18.32 20.77
CA HIS A 171 -4.73 19.02 20.78
C HIS A 171 -4.95 19.96 19.58
N VAL A 172 -4.05 19.94 18.59
CA VAL A 172 -4.15 20.67 17.31
C VAL A 172 -4.30 19.68 16.16
#